data_AF-A0A3P0N598-F1
#
_entry.id   AF-A0A3P0N598-F1
#
_cell.length_a   1.000
_cell.length_b   1.000
_cell.length_c   1.000
_cell.angle_alpha   90.00
_cell.angle_beta   90.00
_cell.angle_gamma   90.00
#
_symmetry.space_group_name_H-M   'P 1'
#
loop_
_entity.id
_entity.type
_entity.pdbx_description
1 polymer ?
#
loop_
_entity_poly.entity_id
_entity_poly.type
_entity_poly.pdbx_seq_one_letter_code
_entity_poly.pdbx_strand_id
1 'polypeptide(L)'
;MTIAFTAIKWRTWQEASRARATKIGKAAVILAAIYMCYASLFNSTPDGTGCQSSASLDGLYIAERCLLKWVPGGSSKYVGRLFDAKSRKLLAQRTFTTSSPEIEWSINGRSAYFSRGDSDDGDDEITLPPSRWDRLLAARPRL
;
A
#
# COMPACT_ATOMS: atom_id res chain seq x y z
N MET A 1 17.24 14.76 -62.83
CA MET A 1 18.08 14.30 -61.70
C MET A 1 17.60 14.80 -60.34
N THR A 2 16.54 15.61 -60.22
CA THR A 2 16.05 16.22 -58.96
C THR A 2 15.05 15.36 -58.18
N ILE A 3 14.21 14.59 -58.87
CA ILE A 3 13.14 13.76 -58.28
C ILE A 3 13.71 12.63 -57.39
N ALA A 4 14.88 12.09 -57.76
CA ALA A 4 15.55 11.03 -56.98
C ALA A 4 16.07 11.55 -55.63
N PHE A 5 16.61 12.77 -55.57
CA PHE A 5 17.11 13.37 -54.33
C PHE A 5 15.98 13.68 -53.34
N THR A 6 14.83 14.14 -53.83
CA THR A 6 13.67 14.42 -52.96
C THR A 6 13.08 13.13 -52.37
N ALA A 7 13.04 12.03 -53.14
CA ALA A 7 12.58 10.74 -52.66
C ALA A 7 13.50 10.15 -51.57
N ILE A 8 14.82 10.24 -51.76
CA ILE A 8 15.82 9.78 -50.77
C ILE A 8 15.75 10.62 -49.48
N LYS A 9 15.61 11.94 -49.60
CA LYS A 9 15.47 12.84 -48.45
C LYS A 9 14.17 12.60 -47.67
N TRP A 10 13.07 12.28 -48.36
CA TRP A 10 11.79 11.99 -47.72
C TRP A 10 11.81 10.64 -46.98
N ARG A 11 12.41 9.61 -47.58
CA ARG A 11 12.56 8.28 -46.97
C ARG A 11 13.42 8.31 -45.69
N THR A 12 14.56 8.99 -45.73
CA THR A 12 15.44 9.14 -44.56
C THR A 12 14.80 9.95 -43.44
N TRP A 13 13.98 10.96 -43.79
CA TRP A 13 13.20 11.73 -42.82
C TRP A 13 12.08 10.91 -42.16
N GLN A 14 11.40 10.03 -42.92
CA GLN A 14 10.43 9.08 -42.38
C GLN A 14 11.06 8.02 -41.46
N GLU A 15 12.25 7.53 -41.77
CA GLU A 15 12.97 6.57 -40.92
C GLU A 15 13.45 7.22 -39.62
N ALA A 16 14.00 8.44 -39.70
CA ALA A 16 14.44 9.20 -38.53
C ALA A 16 13.27 9.59 -37.60
N SER A 17 12.12 9.95 -38.15
CA SER A 17 10.91 10.27 -37.36
C SER A 17 10.31 9.03 -36.68
N ARG A 18 10.26 7.88 -37.37
CA ARG A 18 9.83 6.60 -36.77
C ARG A 18 10.77 6.14 -35.66
N ALA A 19 12.08 6.30 -35.84
CA ALA A 19 13.09 5.99 -34.81
C ALA A 19 12.98 6.91 -33.58
N ARG A 20 12.67 8.20 -33.78
CA ARG A 20 12.40 9.14 -32.67
C ARG A 20 11.09 8.81 -31.96
N ALA A 21 10.02 8.52 -32.70
CA ALA A 21 8.73 8.15 -32.13
C ALA A 21 8.81 6.86 -31.30
N THR A 22 9.54 5.84 -31.77
CA THR A 22 9.77 4.61 -30.99
C THR A 22 10.61 4.83 -29.74
N LYS A 23 11.62 5.71 -29.78
CA LYS A 23 12.41 6.07 -28.59
C LYS A 23 11.56 6.83 -27.55
N ILE A 24 10.77 7.81 -27.99
CA ILE A 24 9.87 8.58 -27.12
C ILE A 24 8.79 7.67 -26.52
N GLY A 25 8.18 6.80 -27.34
CA GLY A 25 7.21 5.82 -26.87
C GLY A 25 7.78 4.88 -25.81
N LYS A 26 9.00 4.34 -26.02
CA LYS A 26 9.70 3.51 -25.02
C LYS A 26 9.98 4.27 -23.73
N ALA A 27 10.46 5.52 -23.83
CA ALA A 27 10.73 6.34 -22.65
C ALA A 27 9.44 6.65 -21.85
N ALA A 28 8.34 6.95 -22.53
CA ALA A 28 7.04 7.17 -21.90
C ALA A 28 6.53 5.92 -21.16
N VAL A 29 6.68 4.73 -21.76
CA VAL A 29 6.31 3.46 -21.10
C VAL A 29 7.16 3.21 -19.85
N ILE A 30 8.47 3.46 -19.92
CA ILE A 30 9.36 3.30 -18.77
C ILE A 30 8.98 4.26 -17.64
N LEU A 31 8.72 5.54 -17.96
CA LEU A 31 8.30 6.53 -16.98
C LEU A 31 6.94 6.18 -16.35
N ALA A 32 5.98 5.71 -17.15
CA ALA A 32 4.69 5.25 -16.65
C ALA A 32 4.84 4.04 -15.71
N ALA A 33 5.72 3.09 -16.04
CA ALA A 33 6.02 1.95 -15.18
C ALA A 33 6.67 2.38 -13.85
N ILE A 34 7.64 3.30 -13.89
CA ILE A 34 8.27 3.86 -12.69
C ILE A 34 7.24 4.59 -11.83
N TYR A 35 6.38 5.41 -12.44
CA TYR A 35 5.32 6.12 -11.74
C TYR A 35 4.32 5.15 -11.09
N MET A 36 3.90 4.09 -11.79
CA MET A 36 3.02 3.08 -11.20
C MET A 36 3.68 2.31 -10.05
N CYS A 37 4.97 1.97 -10.18
CA CYS A 37 5.73 1.39 -9.06
C CYS A 37 5.83 2.36 -7.88
N TYR A 38 6.06 3.64 -8.15
CA TYR A 38 6.09 4.66 -7.11
C TYR A 38 4.72 4.80 -6.44
N ALA A 39 3.64 5.00 -7.18
CA ALA A 39 2.30 5.13 -6.62
C ALA A 39 1.85 3.89 -5.80
N SER A 40 2.19 2.68 -6.25
CA SER A 40 1.88 1.45 -5.51
C SER A 40 2.74 1.26 -4.25
N LEU A 41 3.99 1.74 -4.26
CA LEU A 41 4.90 1.70 -3.12
C LEU A 41 4.75 2.89 -2.17
N PHE A 42 4.15 3.99 -2.60
CA PHE A 42 3.95 5.21 -1.81
C PHE A 42 2.47 5.48 -1.59
N ASN A 43 1.71 4.41 -1.33
CA ASN A 43 0.30 4.56 -0.97
C ASN A 43 0.23 5.20 0.42
N SER A 44 -0.33 6.42 0.50
CA SER A 44 -0.52 7.15 1.75
C SER A 44 -1.17 6.22 2.77
N THR A 45 -0.45 5.94 3.86
CA THR A 45 -1.00 5.19 4.98
C THR A 45 -2.19 6.00 5.47
N PRO A 46 -3.43 5.49 5.37
CA PRO A 46 -4.60 6.32 5.62
C PRO A 46 -4.61 6.72 7.09
N ASP A 47 -4.66 8.04 7.32
CA ASP A 47 -4.78 8.60 8.66
C ASP A 47 -6.23 8.42 9.13
N GLY A 48 -6.38 7.50 10.08
CA GLY A 48 -7.66 7.25 10.73
C GLY A 48 -7.89 8.19 11.91
N THR A 49 -9.15 8.31 12.30
CA THR A 49 -9.61 9.05 13.47
C THR A 49 -10.08 8.07 14.55
N GLY A 50 -10.30 8.55 15.77
CA GLY A 50 -10.87 7.73 16.85
C GLY A 50 -10.04 6.49 17.18
N CYS A 51 -8.71 6.64 17.23
CA CYS A 51 -7.81 5.52 17.43
C CYS A 51 -7.94 4.93 18.84
N GLN A 52 -7.95 3.60 18.92
CA GLN A 52 -7.89 2.84 20.16
C GLN A 52 -6.65 1.95 20.13
N SER A 53 -5.99 1.79 21.27
CA SER A 53 -4.78 0.97 21.37
C SER A 53 -4.85 -0.02 22.51
N SER A 54 -4.28 -1.20 22.31
CA SER A 54 -4.12 -2.25 23.31
C SER A 54 -2.69 -2.76 23.28
N ALA A 55 -2.11 -3.04 24.45
CA ALA A 55 -0.78 -3.64 24.56
C ALA A 55 -0.91 -5.17 24.57
N SER A 56 0.07 -5.86 23.99
CA SER A 56 0.16 -7.32 24.10
C SER A 56 0.43 -7.75 25.54
N LEU A 57 0.06 -8.99 25.88
CA LEU A 57 0.26 -9.56 27.22
C LEU A 57 1.74 -9.55 27.67
N ASP A 58 2.66 -9.73 26.72
CA ASP A 58 4.11 -9.69 26.94
C ASP A 58 4.70 -8.27 26.94
N GLY A 59 3.88 -7.26 26.62
CA GLY A 59 4.29 -5.85 26.53
C GLY A 59 5.28 -5.54 25.39
N LEU A 60 5.53 -6.47 24.47
CA LEU A 60 6.46 -6.27 23.36
C LEU A 60 5.82 -5.52 22.18
N TYR A 61 4.50 -5.58 22.06
CA TYR A 61 3.76 -5.02 20.93
C TYR A 61 2.61 -4.14 21.40
N ILE A 62 2.26 -3.18 20.55
CA ILE A 62 1.06 -2.36 20.71
C ILE A 62 0.24 -2.47 19.43
N ALA A 63 -0.99 -2.95 19.57
CA ALA A 63 -1.99 -2.93 18.52
C ALA A 63 -2.77 -1.61 18.61
N GLU A 64 -2.98 -0.95 17.48
CA GLU A 64 -3.78 0.26 17.36
C GLU A 64 -4.77 0.07 16.23
N ARG A 65 -6.02 0.47 16.45
CA ARG A 65 -7.04 0.51 15.41
C ARG A 65 -7.55 1.94 15.29
N CYS A 66 -7.64 2.43 14.07
CA CYS A 66 -8.24 3.73 13.77
C CYS A 66 -9.37 3.59 12.74
N LEU A 67 -10.39 4.43 12.87
CA LEU A 67 -11.51 4.52 11.93
C LEU A 67 -11.09 5.31 10.69
N LEU A 68 -11.23 4.71 9.52
CA LEU A 68 -10.98 5.38 8.23
C LEU A 68 -12.25 5.98 7.64
N LYS A 69 -13.36 5.22 7.67
CA LYS A 69 -14.64 5.66 7.12
C LYS A 69 -15.77 5.08 7.94
N TRP A 70 -16.57 5.96 8.53
CA TRP A 70 -17.80 5.59 9.22
C TRP A 70 -18.91 5.27 8.20
N VAL A 71 -19.61 4.17 8.42
CA VAL A 71 -20.81 3.77 7.69
C VAL A 71 -21.93 3.53 8.70
N PRO A 72 -22.92 4.42 8.83
CA PRO A 72 -24.02 4.23 9.78
C PRO A 72 -24.84 2.98 9.44
N GLY A 73 -25.06 2.11 10.44
CA GLY A 73 -25.89 0.91 10.27
C GLY A 73 -25.28 -0.18 9.39
N GLY A 74 -24.00 -0.08 9.06
CA GLY A 74 -23.28 -1.07 8.28
C GLY A 74 -21.81 -1.14 8.68
N SER A 75 -21.01 -1.79 7.83
CA SER A 75 -19.63 -2.10 8.14
C SER A 75 -18.73 -0.92 7.82
N SER A 76 -18.10 -0.39 8.86
CA SER A 76 -17.19 0.75 8.76
C SER A 76 -15.80 0.26 8.38
N LYS A 77 -15.02 1.15 7.75
CA LYS A 77 -13.66 0.83 7.32
C LYS A 77 -12.65 1.27 8.37
N TYR A 78 -11.72 0.40 8.69
CA TYR A 78 -10.69 0.61 9.71
C TYR A 78 -9.29 0.32 9.17
N VAL A 79 -8.29 0.80 9.91
CA VAL A 79 -6.90 0.39 9.78
C VAL A 79 -6.42 -0.17 11.11
N GLY A 80 -5.93 -1.41 11.09
CA GLY A 80 -5.22 -2.06 12.18
C GLY A 80 -3.72 -1.86 11.98
N ARG A 81 -3.04 -1.37 13.00
CA ARG A 81 -1.62 -1.06 13.01
C ARG A 81 -0.97 -1.79 14.16
N LEU A 82 0.20 -2.35 13.92
CA LEU A 82 0.98 -3.02 14.94
C LEU A 82 2.31 -2.29 15.10
N PHE A 83 2.64 -1.95 16.34
CA PHE A 83 3.86 -1.25 16.70
C PHE A 83 4.74 -2.10 17.61
N ASP A 84 6.05 -1.89 17.50
CA ASP A 84 7.00 -2.27 18.54
C ASP A 84 6.76 -1.38 19.77
N ALA A 85 6.55 -1.97 20.94
CA ALA A 85 6.18 -1.21 22.14
C ALA A 85 7.31 -0.29 22.61
N LYS A 86 8.56 -0.72 22.47
CA LYS A 86 9.74 0.01 22.96
C LYS A 86 10.09 1.21 22.08
N SER A 87 10.13 1.00 20.76
CA SER A 87 10.56 2.00 19.78
C SER A 87 9.40 2.78 19.17
N ARG A 88 8.15 2.36 19.40
CA ARG A 88 6.94 2.91 18.74
C ARG A 88 7.01 2.84 17.22
N LYS A 89 7.86 1.96 16.66
CA LYS A 89 8.00 1.76 15.23
C LYS A 89 6.85 0.94 14.68
N LEU A 90 6.25 1.38 13.57
CA LEU A 90 5.24 0.58 12.86
C LEU A 90 5.90 -0.68 12.27
N LEU A 91 5.36 -1.84 12.62
CA LEU A 91 5.83 -3.15 12.17
C LEU A 91 4.94 -3.76 11.09
N ALA A 92 3.63 -3.50 11.15
CA ALA A 92 2.66 -4.00 10.19
C ALA A 92 1.41 -3.12 10.19
N GLN A 93 0.68 -3.15 9.09
CA GLN A 93 -0.64 -2.52 9.00
C GLN A 93 -1.55 -3.28 8.04
N ARG A 94 -2.85 -3.28 8.33
CA ARG A 94 -3.89 -3.88 7.50
C ARG A 94 -5.11 -2.98 7.50
N THR A 95 -5.79 -2.89 6.36
CA THR A 95 -7.08 -2.20 6.25
C THR A 95 -8.16 -3.24 6.06
N PHE A 96 -9.25 -3.10 6.82
CA PHE A 96 -10.34 -4.05 6.84
C PHE A 96 -11.67 -3.32 7.06
N THR A 97 -12.78 -4.03 6.82
CA THR A 97 -14.14 -3.53 7.03
C THR A 97 -14.86 -4.44 8.01
N THR A 98 -15.50 -3.85 9.03
CA THR A 98 -16.25 -4.62 10.04
C THR A 98 -17.40 -3.81 10.65
N SER A 99 -18.41 -4.52 11.12
CA SER A 99 -19.49 -4.02 11.96
C SER A 99 -19.15 -4.00 13.45
N SER A 100 -18.28 -4.91 13.91
CA SER A 100 -17.91 -5.12 15.32
C SER A 100 -16.41 -4.94 15.55
N PRO A 101 -15.91 -3.69 15.52
CA PRO A 101 -14.49 -3.43 15.70
C PRO A 101 -14.07 -3.71 17.16
N GLU A 102 -13.27 -4.76 17.39
CA GLU A 102 -12.63 -5.07 18.69
C GLU A 102 -11.12 -5.35 18.54
N ILE A 103 -10.27 -4.93 19.49
CA ILE A 103 -8.86 -5.34 19.49
C ILE A 103 -8.71 -6.50 20.45
N GLU A 104 -8.34 -7.67 19.93
CA GLU A 104 -8.15 -8.89 20.71
C GLU A 104 -6.78 -9.49 20.42
N TRP A 105 -6.14 -10.02 21.46
CA TRP A 105 -4.88 -10.76 21.32
C TRP A 105 -5.18 -12.25 21.35
N SER A 106 -4.53 -13.02 20.48
CA SER A 106 -4.64 -14.48 20.58
C SER A 106 -4.13 -14.95 21.95
N ILE A 107 -4.75 -15.99 22.50
CA ILE A 107 -4.39 -16.54 23.83
C ILE A 107 -2.89 -16.86 23.93
N ASN A 108 -2.29 -17.27 22.81
CA ASN A 108 -0.87 -17.61 22.74
C ASN A 108 0.05 -16.41 22.44
N GLY A 109 -0.49 -15.19 22.33
CA GLY A 109 0.26 -13.97 21.99
C GLY A 109 0.84 -13.98 20.57
N ARG A 110 0.32 -14.84 19.69
CA ARG A 110 0.86 -15.07 18.35
C ARG A 110 0.17 -14.26 17.26
N SER A 111 -0.93 -13.59 17.57
CA SER A 111 -1.69 -12.79 16.61
C SER A 111 -2.42 -11.65 17.32
N ALA A 112 -2.63 -10.55 16.60
CA ALA A 112 -3.54 -9.48 16.99
C ALA A 112 -4.72 -9.45 16.01
N TYR A 113 -5.93 -9.52 16.55
CA TYR A 113 -7.20 -9.37 15.84
C TYR A 113 -7.73 -7.96 16.04
N PHE A 114 -8.32 -7.40 14.99
CA PHE A 114 -8.87 -6.05 14.98
C PHE A 114 -10.40 -6.02 14.76
N SER A 115 -11.02 -7.21 14.66
CA SER A 115 -12.47 -7.43 14.65
C SER A 115 -12.86 -8.61 15.55
N ARG A 116 -14.13 -8.64 15.96
CA ARG A 116 -14.71 -9.75 16.72
C ARG A 116 -15.21 -10.87 15.78
N GLY A 117 -14.29 -11.51 15.06
CA GLY A 117 -14.60 -12.65 14.18
C GLY A 117 -15.48 -12.33 12.97
N ASP A 118 -15.67 -11.04 12.65
CA ASP A 118 -16.48 -10.52 11.56
C ASP A 118 -15.65 -9.56 10.67
N SER A 119 -14.85 -10.10 9.76
CA SER A 119 -14.24 -9.32 8.69
C SER A 119 -15.08 -9.50 7.41
N ASP A 120 -15.84 -8.48 7.02
CA ASP A 120 -16.60 -8.52 5.76
C ASP A 120 -15.67 -8.45 4.55
N ASP A 121 -14.63 -7.61 4.65
CA ASP A 121 -13.64 -7.40 3.60
C ASP A 121 -12.27 -7.06 4.21
N GLY A 122 -11.25 -7.82 3.81
CA GLY A 122 -9.85 -7.62 4.20
C GLY A 122 -9.39 -8.51 5.36
N ASP A 123 -8.09 -8.43 5.68
CA ASP A 123 -7.50 -9.16 6.80
C ASP A 123 -7.56 -8.30 8.07
N ASP A 124 -8.31 -8.75 9.07
CA ASP A 124 -8.38 -8.15 10.41
C ASP A 124 -7.40 -8.80 11.40
N GLU A 125 -6.57 -9.75 10.95
CA GLU A 125 -5.55 -10.42 11.74
C GLU A 125 -4.13 -10.00 11.30
N ILE A 126 -3.26 -9.74 12.29
CA ILE A 126 -1.81 -9.63 12.09
C ILE A 126 -1.10 -10.70 12.93
N THR A 127 -0.46 -11.66 12.26
CA THR A 127 0.35 -12.69 12.91
C THR A 127 1.68 -12.13 13.43
N LEU A 128 2.10 -12.60 14.60
CA LEU A 128 3.33 -12.26 15.30
C LEU A 128 4.35 -13.43 15.27
N PRO A 129 5.65 -13.13 15.07
CA PRO A 129 6.17 -11.83 14.67
C PRO A 129 5.76 -11.47 13.23
N PRO A 130 5.58 -10.17 12.90
CA PRO A 130 5.18 -9.77 11.56
C PRO A 130 6.20 -10.18 10.51
N SER A 131 5.71 -10.54 9.31
CA SER A 131 6.56 -10.98 8.22
C SER A 131 7.53 -9.87 7.78
N ARG A 132 8.62 -10.26 7.11
CA ARG A 132 9.57 -9.27 6.54
C ARG A 132 8.87 -8.36 5.53
N TRP A 133 7.90 -8.89 4.80
CA TRP A 133 7.10 -8.12 3.85
C TRP A 133 6.23 -7.08 4.57
N ASP A 134 5.53 -7.45 5.64
CA ASP A 134 4.74 -6.50 6.43
C ASP A 134 5.60 -5.35 6.97
N ARG A 135 6.80 -5.68 7.47
CA ARG A 135 7.75 -4.68 7.96
C ARG A 135 8.26 -3.75 6.86
N LEU A 136 8.53 -4.28 5.67
CA LEU A 136 8.93 -3.47 4.52
C LEU A 136 7.79 -2.54 4.11
N LEU A 137 6.57 -3.06 4.06
CA LEU A 137 5.38 -2.30 3.70
C LEU A 137 5.05 -1.23 4.76
N ALA A 138 5.35 -1.49 6.03
CA ALA A 138 5.19 -0.54 7.14
C ALA A 138 6.27 0.55 7.16
N ALA A 139 7.46 0.27 6.63
CA ALA A 139 8.56 1.22 6.53
C ALA A 139 8.44 2.18 5.33
N ARG A 140 7.37 2.06 4.53
CA ARG A 140 7.12 2.93 3.39
C ARG A 140 6.94 4.39 3.85
N PRO A 141 7.53 5.38 3.14
CA PRO A 141 7.35 6.78 3.47
C PRO A 141 5.87 7.15 3.42
N ARG A 142 5.39 7.81 4.47
CA ARG A 142 4.04 8.37 4.53
C ARG A 142 4.09 9.75 3.87
N LEU A 143 3.37 9.90 2.77
CA LEU A 143 3.11 11.18 2.11
C LEU A 143 1.86 11.81 2.71
#